data_AF-A0A2B9DH61-F1
#
_entry.id   AF-A0A2B9DH61-F1
#
_cell.length_a   1.000
_cell.length_b   1.000
_cell.length_c   1.000
_cell.angle_alpha   90.00
_cell.angle_beta   90.00
_cell.angle_gamma   90.00
#
_symmetry.space_group_name_H-M   'P 1'
#
loop_
_entity.id
_entity.type
_entity.pdbx_description
1 polymer ?
#
loop_
_entity_poly.entity_id
_entity_poly.type
_entity_poly.pdbx_seq_one_letter_code
_entity_poly.pdbx_strand_id
1 'polypeptide(L)'
;MTNIFCFVNRSIKKRSIKDDFKLVSYTGDKNHINVLLWTCVIGSLISFWLVILLAPVFPTINFLGLFYTTTDFILLPVLVYLLFKIWQFYYKQRNKPSKIAEKLLYFIKANKLYETEMIEKNDSENNVERVKIVTNSAVFGFCEDEETLIVRGYKNADVFNDKISSLDTGLSALVGSTVYNKVDKISYCDYYFRKKQDERIVMASDQGKAHNDSIYIPFNSNLTWNVLKQPHLLLAGVTGGGKTTFLNYLIIEMKKMRAKVYICDPKRSDLSSIQHFWGKEYVASETNNIARLTREVKEQMMERFAICKENPENFVYGASYVDYGLEPIFLVFDELGAFRAGADKKSFAETMSNLTEIVLKGREMGVFVILSTQQPNASNIPTELRDNLSVRIALGNMSNEAYRMVFGELEGLETVSGQGTGYIFLDGLGWSKPKYLETPFLDYKEFDFIAELKYYS
;
A
#
# COMPACT_ATOMS: atom_id res chain seq x y z
N MET A 1 -14.06 42.99 5.56
CA MET A 1 -14.85 41.98 6.31
C MET A 1 -15.34 40.98 5.28
N THR A 2 -15.00 39.68 5.24
CA THR A 2 -14.41 38.78 6.23
C THR A 2 -13.71 37.61 5.49
N ASN A 3 -12.44 37.39 5.82
CA ASN A 3 -11.54 36.21 5.71
C ASN A 3 -11.83 35.01 4.77
N ILE A 4 -10.86 34.70 3.91
CA ILE A 4 -10.25 33.34 3.82
C ILE A 4 -8.72 33.52 3.71
N PHE A 5 -8.03 33.20 4.80
CA PHE A 5 -6.58 33.13 4.92
C PHE A 5 -6.05 31.83 4.30
N CYS A 6 -4.95 31.91 3.56
CA CYS A 6 -4.08 30.78 3.26
C CYS A 6 -2.79 31.00 4.06
N PHE A 7 -2.71 30.40 5.26
CA PHE A 7 -1.49 30.42 6.07
C PHE A 7 -0.58 29.27 5.63
N VAL A 8 0.49 29.60 4.92
CA VAL A 8 1.69 28.75 4.86
C VAL A 8 2.49 29.07 6.11
N ASN A 9 2.47 28.17 7.11
CA ASN A 9 3.39 28.25 8.24
C ASN A 9 4.39 27.09 8.15
N ARG A 10 5.65 27.43 7.85
CA ARG A 10 6.81 26.53 7.93
C ARG A 10 7.22 26.44 9.39
N SER A 11 7.08 25.25 9.97
CA SER A 11 7.76 24.86 11.21
C SER A 11 8.32 23.47 10.98
N ILE A 12 9.64 23.37 11.10
CA ILE A 12 10.44 22.17 10.92
C ILE A 12 10.13 21.22 12.08
N LYS A 13 9.42 20.11 11.80
CA LYS A 13 9.40 18.88 12.61
C LYS A 13 8.76 17.76 11.78
N LYS A 14 9.41 16.59 11.71
CA LYS A 14 9.07 15.39 10.93
C LYS A 14 7.54 15.19 10.78
N ARG A 15 6.99 15.44 9.59
CA ARG A 15 5.54 15.36 9.30
C ARG A 15 5.13 13.93 8.92
N SER A 16 4.07 13.45 9.55
CA SER A 16 3.36 12.24 9.15
C SER A 16 2.42 12.56 7.98
N ILE A 17 2.19 11.58 7.10
CA ILE A 17 1.48 11.64 5.80
C ILE A 17 -0.01 12.10 5.91
N LYS A 18 -0.52 12.48 7.08
CA LYS A 18 -1.97 12.66 7.32
C LYS A 18 -2.57 14.00 6.89
N ASP A 19 -1.79 15.07 6.64
CA ASP A 19 -2.34 16.44 6.51
C ASP A 19 -2.11 17.15 5.15
N ASP A 20 -1.55 16.49 4.13
CA ASP A 20 -1.14 17.14 2.86
C ASP A 20 -2.04 16.82 1.63
N PHE A 21 -3.33 16.50 1.83
CA PHE A 21 -4.24 16.24 0.71
C PHE A 21 -4.62 17.53 -0.02
N LYS A 22 -4.36 17.59 -1.34
CA LYS A 22 -4.84 18.66 -2.22
C LYS A 22 -6.30 18.39 -2.58
N LEU A 23 -7.18 19.31 -2.20
CA LEU A 23 -8.63 19.17 -2.43
C LEU A 23 -9.02 19.58 -3.84
N VAL A 24 -9.98 18.85 -4.40
CA VAL A 24 -10.59 19.03 -5.71
C VAL A 24 -12.09 18.88 -5.53
N SER A 25 -12.82 19.94 -5.87
CA SER A 25 -14.27 19.95 -5.93
C SER A 25 -14.71 20.77 -7.14
N TYR A 26 -15.90 20.49 -7.66
CA TYR A 26 -16.44 21.28 -8.76
C TYR A 26 -17.17 22.50 -8.20
N THR A 27 -16.49 23.64 -8.20
CA THR A 27 -17.13 24.95 -8.06
C THR A 27 -17.38 25.48 -9.47
N GLY A 28 -18.63 25.81 -9.81
CA GLY A 28 -18.97 26.36 -11.13
C GLY A 28 -18.08 27.55 -11.53
N ASP A 29 -18.05 27.88 -12.84
CA ASP A 29 -17.14 28.88 -13.41
C ASP A 29 -17.26 30.23 -12.69
N LYS A 30 -16.29 30.48 -11.82
CA LYS A 30 -16.18 31.69 -11.05
C LYS A 30 -15.36 32.67 -11.89
N ASN A 31 -16.06 33.56 -12.61
CA ASN A 31 -15.52 34.72 -13.33
C ASN A 31 -14.85 35.76 -12.39
N HIS A 32 -13.90 35.34 -11.55
CA HIS A 32 -13.23 36.21 -10.57
C HIS A 32 -12.00 36.94 -11.13
N ILE A 33 -11.66 36.73 -12.41
CA ILE A 33 -10.43 37.31 -13.01
C ILE A 33 -10.62 38.77 -13.46
N ASN A 34 -11.85 39.29 -13.57
CA ASN A 34 -12.09 40.65 -14.07
C ASN A 34 -12.10 41.74 -12.99
N VAL A 35 -12.46 41.44 -11.73
CA VAL A 35 -12.67 42.49 -10.71
C VAL A 35 -11.37 43.15 -10.26
N LEU A 36 -10.29 42.37 -10.09
CA LEU A 36 -8.98 42.91 -9.73
C LEU A 36 -8.38 43.76 -10.87
N LEU A 37 -8.64 43.38 -12.11
CA LEU A 37 -8.21 44.12 -13.30
C LEU A 37 -8.91 45.49 -13.37
N TRP A 38 -10.24 45.51 -13.21
CA TRP A 38 -11.01 46.75 -13.20
C TRP A 38 -10.64 47.66 -12.03
N THR A 39 -10.40 47.12 -10.83
CA THR A 39 -9.98 47.93 -9.68
C THR A 39 -8.59 48.55 -9.85
N CYS A 40 -7.63 47.83 -10.45
CA CYS A 40 -6.32 48.39 -10.78
C CYS A 40 -6.38 49.46 -11.89
N VAL A 41 -7.19 49.23 -12.94
CA VAL A 41 -7.38 50.20 -14.04
C VAL A 41 -8.11 51.46 -13.54
N ILE A 42 -9.13 51.29 -12.70
CA ILE A 42 -9.83 52.41 -12.07
C ILE A 42 -8.88 53.14 -11.11
N GLY A 43 -8.08 52.43 -10.33
CA GLY A 43 -7.09 53.02 -9.42
C GLY A 43 -6.02 53.85 -10.14
N SER A 44 -5.53 53.39 -11.29
CA SER A 44 -4.56 54.15 -12.09
C SER A 44 -5.19 55.39 -12.73
N LEU A 45 -6.44 55.29 -13.20
CA LEU A 45 -7.19 56.44 -13.71
C LEU A 45 -7.49 57.49 -12.63
N ILE A 46 -7.85 57.06 -11.42
CA ILE A 46 -8.08 57.96 -10.28
C ILE A 46 -6.77 58.65 -9.87
N SER A 47 -5.67 57.91 -9.79
CA SER A 47 -4.36 58.47 -9.47
C SER A 47 -3.91 59.50 -10.52
N PHE A 48 -4.15 59.23 -11.81
CA PHE A 48 -3.89 60.17 -12.90
C PHE A 48 -4.71 61.46 -12.78
N TRP A 49 -6.01 61.33 -12.49
CA TRP A 49 -6.89 62.48 -12.33
C TRP A 49 -6.51 63.35 -11.13
N LEU A 50 -6.08 62.73 -10.03
CA LEU A 50 -5.66 63.40 -8.81
C LEU A 50 -4.35 64.20 -8.99
N VAL A 51 -3.43 63.70 -9.83
CA VAL A 51 -2.20 64.42 -10.22
C VAL A 51 -2.52 65.65 -11.07
N ILE A 52 -3.45 65.53 -12.04
CA ILE A 52 -3.91 66.67 -12.85
C ILE A 52 -4.57 67.74 -11.97
N LEU A 53 -5.40 67.32 -11.01
CA LEU A 53 -6.14 68.22 -10.14
C LEU A 53 -5.25 68.98 -9.14
N LEU A 54 -4.16 68.36 -8.68
CA LEU A 54 -3.19 68.97 -7.76
C LEU A 54 -2.09 69.77 -8.47
N ALA A 55 -1.92 69.61 -9.79
CA ALA A 55 -0.93 70.33 -10.58
C ALA A 55 -0.95 71.87 -10.44
N PRO A 56 -2.12 72.55 -10.29
CA PRO A 56 -2.16 74.01 -10.12
C PRO A 56 -1.74 74.50 -8.72
N VAL A 57 -1.72 73.62 -7.71
CA VAL A 57 -1.48 73.98 -6.30
C VAL A 57 0.01 74.14 -5.98
N PHE A 58 0.90 73.61 -6.84
CA PHE A 58 2.35 73.66 -6.67
C PHE A 58 3.06 74.35 -7.84
N PRO A 59 2.87 75.68 -8.05
CA PRO A 59 3.45 76.41 -9.18
C PRO A 59 4.97 76.60 -9.10
N THR A 60 5.59 76.32 -7.94
CA THR A 60 7.03 76.56 -7.69
C THR A 60 7.89 75.30 -7.76
N ILE A 61 7.28 74.14 -7.92
CA ILE A 61 8.03 72.91 -8.21
C ILE A 61 7.99 72.78 -9.73
N ASN A 62 9.16 72.67 -10.36
CA ASN A 62 9.34 72.28 -11.77
C ASN A 62 8.86 70.84 -12.01
N PHE A 63 7.65 70.50 -11.54
CA PHE A 63 7.04 69.18 -11.61
C PHE A 63 6.67 68.81 -13.05
N LEU A 64 6.47 69.83 -13.89
CA LEU A 64 6.37 69.70 -15.34
C LEU A 64 7.70 69.27 -16.00
N GLY A 65 8.85 69.55 -15.39
CA GLY A 65 10.18 69.23 -15.94
C GLY A 65 10.57 67.74 -15.88
N LEU A 66 9.83 66.92 -15.14
CA LEU A 66 10.07 65.47 -15.02
C LEU A 66 9.22 64.62 -15.97
N PHE A 67 8.31 65.22 -16.74
CA PHE A 67 7.43 64.53 -17.69
C PHE A 67 7.52 65.09 -19.12
N TYR A 68 8.61 65.79 -19.47
CA TYR A 68 8.87 66.23 -20.83
C TYR A 68 9.59 65.15 -21.64
N THR A 69 8.85 64.11 -21.99
CA THR A 69 8.76 63.62 -23.38
C THR A 69 7.46 62.84 -23.49
N THR A 70 6.70 63.04 -24.58
CA THR A 70 5.43 62.33 -24.87
C THR A 70 5.58 60.81 -24.91
N THR A 71 6.82 60.30 -24.89
CA THR A 71 7.18 58.87 -24.81
C THR A 71 6.86 58.25 -23.45
N ASP A 72 6.95 58.99 -22.34
CA ASP A 72 6.79 58.42 -20.99
C ASP A 72 5.32 58.14 -20.62
N PHE A 73 4.39 58.92 -21.19
CA PHE A 73 2.94 58.69 -21.04
C PHE A 73 2.47 57.36 -21.67
N ILE A 74 3.20 56.85 -22.67
CA ILE A 74 2.90 55.56 -23.32
C ILE A 74 3.67 54.42 -22.63
N LEU A 75 4.88 54.69 -22.13
CA LEU A 75 5.75 53.67 -21.54
C LEU A 75 5.23 53.14 -20.19
N LEU A 76 4.64 53.98 -19.33
CA LEU A 76 4.16 53.55 -18.01
C LEU A 76 3.00 52.52 -18.09
N PRO A 77 1.92 52.72 -18.88
CA PRO A 77 0.87 51.71 -19.05
C PRO A 77 1.40 50.41 -19.67
N VAL A 78 2.34 50.52 -20.62
CA VAL A 78 2.98 49.36 -21.26
C VAL A 78 3.82 48.57 -20.24
N LEU A 79 4.56 49.24 -19.36
CA LEU A 79 5.33 48.61 -18.28
C LEU A 79 4.40 47.88 -17.28
N VAL A 80 3.31 48.52 -16.85
CA VAL A 80 2.32 47.90 -15.95
C VAL A 80 1.67 46.68 -16.61
N TYR A 81 1.34 46.77 -17.91
CA TYR A 81 0.82 45.64 -18.68
C TYR A 81 1.83 44.49 -18.77
N LEU A 82 3.10 44.77 -19.02
CA LEU A 82 4.17 43.77 -19.09
C LEU A 82 4.42 43.11 -17.73
N LEU A 83 4.48 43.88 -16.64
CA LEU A 83 4.60 43.35 -15.28
C LEU A 83 3.41 42.47 -14.91
N PHE A 84 2.19 42.85 -15.32
CA PHE A 84 1.00 42.02 -15.15
C PHE A 84 1.06 40.74 -15.98
N LYS A 85 1.56 40.79 -17.22
CA LYS A 85 1.76 39.59 -18.05
C LYS A 85 2.79 38.64 -17.45
N ILE A 86 3.90 39.18 -16.92
CA ILE A 86 4.92 38.41 -16.20
C ILE A 86 4.33 37.82 -14.91
N TRP A 87 3.56 38.60 -14.15
CA TRP A 87 2.87 38.10 -12.95
C TRP A 87 1.83 37.04 -13.29
N GLN A 88 1.01 37.21 -14.33
CA GLN A 88 0.07 36.19 -14.82
C GLN A 88 0.81 34.93 -15.26
N PHE A 89 1.92 35.07 -15.98
CA PHE A 89 2.75 33.95 -16.38
C PHE A 89 3.31 33.20 -15.17
N TYR A 90 3.88 33.93 -14.21
CA TYR A 90 4.46 33.36 -12.99
C TYR A 90 3.38 32.74 -12.09
N TYR A 91 2.23 33.39 -11.95
CA TYR A 91 1.07 32.88 -11.21
C TYR A 91 0.50 31.63 -11.87
N LYS A 92 0.34 31.62 -13.19
CA LYS A 92 -0.14 30.46 -13.96
C LYS A 92 0.86 29.31 -13.90
N GLN A 93 2.17 29.58 -13.90
CA GLN A 93 3.21 28.56 -13.82
C GLN A 93 3.35 27.99 -12.41
N ARG A 94 3.17 28.82 -11.37
CA ARG A 94 3.21 28.40 -9.96
C ARG A 94 1.93 27.68 -9.50
N ASN A 95 0.76 28.08 -10.02
CA ASN A 95 -0.54 27.49 -9.72
C ASN A 95 -1.05 26.58 -10.84
N LYS A 96 -0.15 25.98 -11.65
CA LYS A 96 -0.55 24.94 -12.59
C LYS A 96 -1.25 23.83 -11.79
N PRO A 97 -2.53 23.55 -12.05
CA PRO A 97 -3.21 22.44 -11.37
C PRO A 97 -2.43 21.16 -11.65
N SER A 98 -2.31 20.30 -10.63
CA SER A 98 -1.74 18.97 -10.86
C SER A 98 -2.55 18.28 -11.96
N LYS A 99 -1.88 17.51 -12.84
CA LYS A 99 -2.56 16.69 -13.86
C LYS A 99 -3.64 15.79 -13.23
N ILE A 100 -3.41 15.32 -12.01
CA ILE A 100 -4.37 14.51 -11.26
C ILE A 100 -5.57 15.36 -10.80
N ALA A 101 -5.37 16.62 -10.42
CA ALA A 101 -6.46 17.51 -10.05
C ALA A 101 -7.41 17.76 -11.24
N GLU A 102 -6.86 17.99 -12.44
CA GLU A 102 -7.66 18.13 -13.66
C GLU A 102 -8.42 16.85 -14.00
N LYS A 103 -7.75 15.70 -13.90
CA LYS A 103 -8.38 14.37 -14.07
C LYS A 103 -9.52 14.16 -13.07
N LEU A 104 -9.32 14.43 -11.79
CA LEU A 104 -10.36 14.29 -10.76
C LEU A 104 -11.52 15.26 -10.99
N LEU A 105 -11.25 16.50 -11.41
CA LEU A 105 -12.30 17.45 -11.78
C LEU A 105 -13.12 16.95 -12.98
N TYR A 106 -12.46 16.41 -13.99
CA TYR A 106 -13.12 15.75 -15.12
C TYR A 106 -13.95 14.55 -14.63
N PHE A 107 -13.42 13.74 -13.72
CA PHE A 107 -14.12 12.59 -13.15
C PHE A 107 -15.41 12.98 -12.42
N ILE A 108 -15.37 14.05 -11.60
CA ILE A 108 -16.56 14.61 -10.94
C ILE A 108 -17.62 15.00 -11.97
N LYS A 109 -17.21 15.70 -13.04
CA LYS A 109 -18.11 16.14 -14.11
C LYS A 109 -18.71 14.97 -14.89
N ALA A 110 -17.87 14.04 -15.34
CA ALA A 110 -18.27 12.91 -16.17
C ALA A 110 -19.24 11.96 -15.44
N ASN A 111 -19.04 11.75 -14.13
CA ASN A 111 -19.89 10.89 -13.30
C ASN A 111 -21.04 11.63 -12.61
N LYS A 112 -21.27 12.92 -12.94
CA LYS A 112 -22.32 13.77 -12.34
C LYS A 112 -22.30 13.74 -10.81
N LEU A 113 -21.11 13.84 -10.21
CA LEU A 113 -20.93 13.88 -8.74
C LEU A 113 -21.09 15.31 -8.19
N TYR A 114 -22.16 15.99 -8.62
CA TYR A 114 -22.51 17.35 -8.21
C TYR A 114 -24.01 17.61 -8.41
N GLU A 115 -24.56 18.52 -7.61
CA GLU A 115 -25.94 19.01 -7.68
C GLU A 115 -25.97 20.41 -8.27
N THR A 116 -27.02 20.71 -9.03
CA THR A 116 -27.22 22.04 -9.61
C THR A 116 -28.61 22.54 -9.31
N GLU A 117 -28.72 23.81 -8.96
CA GLU A 117 -29.98 24.53 -8.87
C GLU A 117 -30.04 25.62 -9.95
N MET A 118 -31.27 25.91 -10.39
CA MET A 118 -31.55 27.01 -11.31
C MET A 118 -31.82 28.25 -10.47
N ILE A 119 -30.95 29.26 -10.57
CA ILE A 119 -31.16 30.54 -9.91
C ILE A 119 -31.48 31.58 -10.98
N GLU A 120 -32.53 32.37 -10.73
CA GLU A 120 -32.89 33.51 -11.56
C GLU A 120 -32.00 34.69 -11.19
N LYS A 121 -31.20 35.15 -12.15
CA LYS A 121 -30.30 36.28 -12.01
C LYS A 121 -30.78 37.39 -12.91
N ASN A 122 -31.00 38.58 -12.33
CA ASN A 122 -31.36 39.75 -13.10
C ASN A 122 -30.09 40.35 -13.71
N ASP A 123 -30.06 40.52 -15.02
CA ASP A 123 -28.99 41.27 -15.68
C ASP A 123 -29.15 42.78 -15.42
N SER A 124 -28.12 43.56 -15.77
CA SER A 124 -28.02 45.02 -15.68
C SER A 124 -29.19 45.75 -16.37
N GLU A 125 -29.86 45.07 -17.32
CA GLU A 125 -31.04 45.54 -18.05
C GLU A 125 -32.37 44.96 -17.51
N ASN A 126 -32.37 44.39 -16.29
CA ASN A 126 -33.54 43.82 -15.61
C ASN A 126 -34.17 42.60 -16.31
N ASN A 127 -33.44 41.95 -17.22
CA ASN A 127 -33.82 40.69 -17.84
C ASN A 127 -33.54 39.52 -16.87
N VAL A 128 -34.49 38.60 -16.73
CA VAL A 128 -34.37 37.42 -15.88
C VAL A 128 -33.63 36.32 -16.64
N GLU A 129 -32.36 36.09 -16.31
CA GLU A 129 -31.57 34.99 -16.84
C GLU A 129 -31.59 33.81 -15.87
N ARG A 130 -31.93 32.61 -16.36
CA ARG A 130 -31.89 31.38 -15.56
C ARG A 130 -30.50 30.75 -15.64
N VAL A 131 -29.73 30.88 -14.56
CA VAL A 131 -28.36 30.38 -14.50
C VAL A 131 -28.32 29.10 -13.66
N LYS A 132 -27.67 28.06 -14.21
CA LYS A 132 -27.35 26.83 -13.46
C LYS A 132 -26.19 27.09 -12.52
N ILE A 133 -26.42 26.98 -11.22
CA ILE A 133 -25.38 27.11 -10.19
C ILE A 133 -25.20 25.76 -9.51
N VAL A 134 -23.94 25.37 -9.30
CA VAL A 134 -23.60 24.15 -8.57
C VAL A 134 -23.75 24.44 -7.08
N THR A 135 -24.63 23.71 -6.40
CA THR A 135 -24.92 23.89 -4.97
C THR A 135 -24.12 22.94 -4.09
N ASN A 136 -23.90 21.71 -4.57
CA ASN A 136 -23.12 20.70 -3.88
C ASN A 136 -22.24 19.93 -4.87
N SER A 137 -21.09 19.45 -4.42
CA SER A 137 -20.17 18.65 -5.24
C SER A 137 -19.39 17.69 -4.35
N ALA A 138 -19.20 16.47 -4.83
CA ALA A 138 -18.31 15.51 -4.20
C ALA A 138 -16.90 16.12 -4.08
N VAL A 139 -16.33 16.01 -2.89
CA VAL A 139 -14.99 16.51 -2.59
C VAL A 139 -14.02 15.34 -2.64
N PHE A 140 -12.98 15.49 -3.47
CA PHE A 140 -11.86 14.56 -3.52
C PHE A 140 -10.61 15.24 -3.00
N GLY A 141 -9.81 14.52 -2.21
CA GLY A 141 -8.43 14.87 -1.92
C GLY A 141 -7.50 13.97 -2.73
N PHE A 142 -6.33 14.46 -3.12
CA PHE A 142 -5.25 13.58 -3.54
C PHE A 142 -3.92 13.93 -2.88
N CYS A 143 -3.13 12.91 -2.60
CA CYS A 143 -1.75 13.02 -2.14
C CYS A 143 -0.90 12.13 -3.04
N GLU A 144 0.27 12.61 -3.46
CA GLU A 144 1.10 11.95 -4.45
C GLU A 144 2.56 12.00 -4.02
N ASP A 145 3.13 10.82 -3.79
CA ASP A 145 4.55 10.60 -3.49
C ASP A 145 5.26 9.96 -4.70
N GLU A 146 6.55 9.62 -4.59
CA GLU A 146 7.30 8.99 -5.70
C GLU A 146 6.73 7.60 -6.08
N GLU A 147 6.26 6.83 -5.10
CA GLU A 147 5.82 5.45 -5.31
C GLU A 147 4.30 5.29 -5.39
N THR A 148 3.54 6.16 -4.72
CA THR A 148 2.09 5.98 -4.54
C THR A 148 1.30 7.25 -4.82
N LEU A 149 0.07 7.06 -5.28
CA LEU A 149 -0.96 8.09 -5.40
C LEU A 149 -2.15 7.66 -4.54
N ILE A 150 -2.57 8.51 -3.61
CA ILE A 150 -3.76 8.28 -2.79
C ILE A 150 -4.83 9.26 -3.24
N VAL A 151 -6.00 8.74 -3.61
CA VAL A 151 -7.21 9.53 -3.90
C VAL A 151 -8.21 9.27 -2.79
N ARG A 152 -8.57 10.31 -2.03
CA ARG A 152 -9.55 10.29 -0.95
C ARG A 152 -10.87 10.87 -1.44
N GLY A 153 -11.97 10.13 -1.34
CA GLY A 153 -13.32 10.70 -1.45
C GLY A 153 -13.88 10.99 -0.06
N TYR A 154 -14.36 12.21 0.19
CA TYR A 154 -14.91 12.61 1.49
C TYR A 154 -16.41 12.31 1.57
N LYS A 155 -16.83 11.69 2.67
CA LYS A 155 -18.22 11.33 2.94
C LYS A 155 -18.86 12.38 3.85
N ASN A 156 -19.69 13.24 3.27
CA ASN A 156 -20.31 14.38 3.96
C ASN A 156 -21.81 14.16 4.25
N ALA A 157 -22.24 12.90 4.38
CA ALA A 157 -23.66 12.53 4.54
C ALA A 157 -24.57 13.09 3.43
N ASP A 158 -24.06 13.13 2.20
CA ASP A 158 -24.76 13.60 1.01
C ASP A 158 -25.19 12.43 0.11
N VAL A 159 -25.83 12.76 -1.01
CA VAL A 159 -26.29 11.80 -2.03
C VAL A 159 -25.13 11.02 -2.68
N PHE A 160 -23.88 11.45 -2.47
CA PHE A 160 -22.69 10.83 -3.04
C PHE A 160 -22.02 9.83 -2.09
N ASN A 161 -22.42 9.73 -0.82
CA ASN A 161 -21.80 8.89 0.19
C ASN A 161 -21.56 7.43 -0.27
N ASP A 162 -22.61 6.78 -0.77
CA ASP A 162 -22.54 5.38 -1.20
C ASP A 162 -21.80 5.24 -2.53
N LYS A 163 -21.92 6.25 -3.40
CA LYS A 163 -21.18 6.32 -4.66
C LYS A 163 -19.69 6.43 -4.41
N ILE A 164 -19.26 7.26 -3.46
CA ILE A 164 -17.85 7.44 -3.09
C ILE A 164 -17.21 6.14 -2.63
N SER A 165 -18.00 5.25 -2.03
CA SER A 165 -17.56 3.93 -1.56
C SER A 165 -17.47 2.90 -2.69
N SER A 166 -17.83 3.22 -3.94
CA SER A 166 -17.91 2.26 -5.06
C SER A 166 -17.25 2.77 -6.36
N LEU A 167 -16.23 3.62 -6.25
CA LEU A 167 -15.55 4.26 -7.40
C LEU A 167 -14.32 3.51 -7.92
N ASP A 168 -14.07 2.27 -7.46
CA ASP A 168 -12.86 1.50 -7.76
C ASP A 168 -12.55 1.45 -9.27
N THR A 169 -13.52 1.03 -10.07
CA THR A 169 -13.39 0.90 -11.53
C THR A 169 -13.19 2.27 -12.21
N GLY A 170 -13.97 3.27 -11.80
CA GLY A 170 -13.93 4.60 -12.40
C GLY A 170 -12.60 5.31 -12.13
N LEU A 171 -12.13 5.26 -10.89
CA LEU A 171 -10.84 5.85 -10.52
C LEU A 171 -9.67 5.07 -11.12
N SER A 172 -9.77 3.75 -11.24
CA SER A 172 -8.76 2.94 -11.94
C SER A 172 -8.62 3.36 -13.40
N ALA A 173 -9.73 3.56 -14.12
CA ALA A 173 -9.73 4.04 -15.49
C ALA A 173 -9.16 5.46 -15.61
N LEU A 174 -9.43 6.34 -14.63
CA LEU A 174 -8.93 7.71 -14.62
C LEU A 174 -7.41 7.78 -14.43
N VAL A 175 -6.89 7.02 -13.47
CA VAL A 175 -5.47 6.98 -13.14
C VAL A 175 -4.70 6.19 -14.20
N GLY A 176 -5.31 5.15 -14.78
CA GLY A 176 -4.67 4.20 -15.69
C GLY A 176 -3.95 3.06 -14.94
N SER A 177 -4.33 2.82 -13.69
CA SER A 177 -3.79 1.76 -12.83
C SER A 177 -4.92 1.20 -11.98
N THR A 178 -4.87 -0.09 -11.66
CA THR A 178 -5.82 -0.70 -10.73
C THR A 178 -5.60 -0.16 -9.30
N VAL A 179 -6.69 -0.12 -8.52
CA VAL A 179 -6.64 0.23 -7.09
C VAL A 179 -5.85 -0.85 -6.35
N TYR A 180 -4.73 -0.47 -5.76
CA TYR A 180 -3.85 -1.33 -4.98
C TYR A 180 -4.37 -1.60 -3.56
N ASN A 181 -5.01 -0.62 -2.93
CA ASN A 181 -5.66 -0.79 -1.63
C ASN A 181 -6.85 0.15 -1.52
N LYS A 182 -7.84 -0.24 -0.72
CA LYS A 182 -8.98 0.59 -0.38
C LYS A 182 -9.23 0.57 1.11
N VAL A 183 -9.29 1.75 1.71
CA VAL A 183 -9.63 1.94 3.11
C VAL A 183 -10.91 2.74 3.17
N ASP A 184 -12.02 2.07 3.44
CA ASP A 184 -13.31 2.71 3.55
C ASP A 184 -13.67 2.98 5.02
N LYS A 185 -13.90 4.26 5.35
CA LYS A 185 -14.30 4.72 6.67
C LYS A 185 -15.64 5.46 6.59
N ILE A 186 -16.19 5.79 7.76
CA ILE A 186 -17.44 6.54 7.86
C ILE A 186 -17.31 7.94 7.25
N SER A 187 -16.16 8.62 7.44
CA SER A 187 -15.95 9.99 6.98
C SER A 187 -15.24 10.13 5.63
N TYR A 188 -14.61 9.07 5.13
CA TYR A 188 -13.91 9.10 3.85
C TYR A 188 -13.63 7.70 3.31
N CYS A 189 -13.38 7.59 2.01
CA CYS A 189 -12.86 6.40 1.35
C CYS A 189 -11.53 6.71 0.65
N ASP A 190 -10.45 6.02 1.02
CA ASP A 190 -9.14 6.16 0.40
C ASP A 190 -8.89 5.06 -0.64
N TYR A 191 -8.51 5.48 -1.85
CA TYR A 191 -8.08 4.63 -2.96
C TYR A 191 -6.58 4.81 -3.17
N TYR A 192 -5.82 3.74 -2.99
CA TYR A 192 -4.37 3.74 -3.15
C TYR A 192 -4.03 3.20 -4.54
N PHE A 193 -3.18 3.91 -5.27
CA PHE A 193 -2.63 3.53 -6.55
C PHE A 193 -1.11 3.45 -6.43
N ARG A 194 -0.50 2.43 -7.06
CA ARG A 194 0.95 2.33 -7.19
C ARG A 194 1.38 2.93 -8.53
N LYS A 195 2.47 3.71 -8.53
CA LYS A 195 3.03 4.30 -9.74
C LYS A 195 3.98 3.36 -10.47
N LYS A 196 4.67 2.51 -9.72
CA LYS A 196 5.59 1.50 -10.24
C LYS A 196 4.97 0.11 -10.06
N GLN A 197 5.05 -0.71 -11.10
CA GLN A 197 4.72 -2.14 -10.99
C GLN A 197 5.76 -2.86 -10.12
N ASP A 198 5.30 -3.92 -9.45
CA ASP A 198 6.19 -4.77 -8.66
C ASP A 198 7.04 -5.62 -9.60
N GLU A 199 8.35 -5.59 -9.41
CA GLU A 199 9.28 -6.43 -10.16
C GLU A 199 9.43 -7.77 -9.44
N ARG A 200 9.23 -8.86 -10.19
CA ARG A 200 9.42 -10.22 -9.70
C ARG A 200 10.90 -10.47 -9.43
N ILE A 201 11.20 -11.01 -8.25
CA ILE A 201 12.57 -11.41 -7.92
C ILE A 201 12.92 -12.69 -8.68
N VAL A 202 14.03 -12.67 -9.42
CA VAL A 202 14.65 -13.87 -9.96
C VAL A 202 15.87 -14.17 -9.09
N MET A 203 15.85 -15.33 -8.45
CA MET A 203 16.90 -15.70 -7.51
C MET A 203 18.18 -16.06 -8.25
N ALA A 204 19.27 -15.36 -7.94
CA ALA A 204 20.61 -15.70 -8.37
C ALA A 204 21.39 -16.34 -7.22
N SER A 205 22.31 -17.24 -7.54
CA SER A 205 23.24 -17.81 -6.56
C SER A 205 24.22 -16.72 -6.11
N ASP A 206 24.38 -16.58 -4.80
CA ASP A 206 25.38 -15.69 -4.19
C ASP A 206 26.56 -16.47 -3.59
N GLN A 207 26.55 -17.81 -3.71
CA GLN A 207 27.58 -18.71 -3.23
C GLN A 207 27.83 -18.59 -1.72
N GLY A 208 26.79 -18.35 -0.94
CA GLY A 208 26.87 -18.24 0.53
C GLY A 208 27.31 -16.88 1.05
N LYS A 209 27.46 -15.87 0.18
CA LYS A 209 27.98 -14.57 0.59
C LYS A 209 26.93 -13.67 1.24
N ALA A 210 25.65 -13.91 0.98
CA ALA A 210 24.59 -13.07 1.50
C ALA A 210 24.02 -13.63 2.80
N HIS A 211 24.21 -12.90 3.90
CA HIS A 211 23.49 -13.19 5.14
C HIS A 211 22.43 -12.11 5.39
N ASN A 212 21.31 -12.54 5.97
CA ASN A 212 20.19 -11.67 6.30
C ASN A 212 20.03 -11.59 7.82
N ASP A 213 20.66 -10.62 8.46
CA ASP A 213 20.53 -10.39 9.89
C ASP A 213 19.22 -9.63 10.26
N SER A 214 18.30 -9.46 9.29
CA SER A 214 17.02 -8.78 9.50
C SER A 214 15.87 -9.76 9.68
N ILE A 215 14.71 -9.24 10.11
CA ILE A 215 13.45 -9.99 10.24
C ILE A 215 12.60 -9.97 8.96
N TYR A 216 13.17 -9.55 7.83
CA TYR A 216 12.45 -9.31 6.59
C TYR A 216 12.87 -10.31 5.50
N ILE A 217 11.89 -10.98 4.89
CA ILE A 217 12.07 -11.82 3.70
C ILE A 217 11.38 -11.12 2.52
N PRO A 218 12.09 -10.79 1.43
CA PRO A 218 11.47 -10.13 0.29
C PRO A 218 10.61 -11.10 -0.51
N PHE A 219 9.44 -10.65 -0.99
CA PHE A 219 8.59 -11.39 -1.93
C PHE A 219 8.62 -10.79 -3.33
N ASN A 220 8.76 -9.47 -3.44
CA ASN A 220 9.02 -8.77 -4.70
C ASN A 220 9.76 -7.45 -4.39
N SER A 221 9.95 -6.59 -5.38
CA SER A 221 10.66 -5.31 -5.20
C SER A 221 10.07 -4.39 -4.11
N ASN A 222 8.76 -4.48 -3.82
CA ASN A 222 8.02 -3.55 -2.96
C ASN A 222 7.22 -4.25 -1.84
N LEU A 223 7.38 -5.57 -1.68
CA LEU A 223 6.67 -6.38 -0.71
C LEU A 223 7.65 -7.26 0.04
N THR A 224 7.73 -7.07 1.34
CA THR A 224 8.57 -7.84 2.24
C THR A 224 7.71 -8.43 3.36
N TRP A 225 7.94 -9.69 3.67
CA TRP A 225 7.37 -10.37 4.82
C TRP A 225 8.18 -10.07 6.08
N ASN A 226 7.54 -9.51 7.10
CA ASN A 226 8.14 -9.35 8.41
C ASN A 226 7.78 -10.55 9.30
N VAL A 227 8.73 -11.45 9.55
CA VAL A 227 8.46 -12.70 10.28
C VAL A 227 8.08 -12.46 11.74
N LEU A 228 8.53 -11.36 12.36
CA LEU A 228 8.15 -11.04 13.74
C LEU A 228 6.72 -10.51 13.86
N LYS A 229 6.23 -9.77 12.85
CA LYS A 229 4.85 -9.24 12.83
C LYS A 229 3.86 -10.27 12.30
N GLN A 230 4.26 -11.06 11.31
CA GLN A 230 3.45 -12.09 10.70
C GLN A 230 4.15 -13.46 10.84
N PRO A 231 4.07 -14.13 12.00
CA PRO A 231 4.92 -15.29 12.34
C PRO A 231 4.68 -16.56 11.53
N HIS A 232 3.45 -16.80 11.07
CA HIS A 232 3.08 -18.07 10.46
C HIS A 232 2.49 -17.87 9.07
N LEU A 233 2.80 -18.80 8.16
CA LEU A 233 2.45 -18.73 6.75
C LEU A 233 1.62 -19.94 6.31
N LEU A 234 0.54 -19.68 5.59
CA LEU A 234 -0.24 -20.65 4.82
C LEU A 234 0.04 -20.47 3.32
N LEU A 235 0.55 -21.52 2.68
CA LEU A 235 0.76 -21.61 1.24
C LEU A 235 -0.21 -22.61 0.62
N ALA A 236 -1.31 -22.12 0.07
CA ALA A 236 -2.24 -22.90 -0.72
C ALA A 236 -1.95 -22.77 -2.22
N GLY A 237 -2.44 -23.71 -3.02
CA GLY A 237 -2.37 -23.58 -4.47
C GLY A 237 -2.61 -24.87 -5.22
N VAL A 238 -2.77 -24.79 -6.53
CA VAL A 238 -2.88 -25.96 -7.41
C VAL A 238 -1.52 -26.60 -7.69
N THR A 239 -1.52 -27.84 -8.19
CA THR A 239 -0.29 -28.47 -8.73
C THR A 239 0.23 -27.65 -9.91
N GLY A 240 1.55 -27.48 -10.01
CA GLY A 240 2.15 -26.61 -11.04
C GLY A 240 2.02 -25.11 -10.77
N GLY A 241 1.31 -24.68 -9.72
CA GLY A 241 1.15 -23.27 -9.36
C GLY A 241 2.42 -22.58 -8.86
N GLY A 242 3.53 -23.31 -8.67
CA GLY A 242 4.81 -22.77 -8.19
C GLY A 242 5.04 -22.89 -6.67
N LYS A 243 4.20 -23.65 -5.95
CA LYS A 243 4.34 -23.85 -4.49
C LYS A 243 5.72 -24.35 -4.09
N THR A 244 6.20 -25.44 -4.70
CA THR A 244 7.50 -26.05 -4.37
C THR A 244 8.66 -25.09 -4.65
N THR A 245 8.63 -24.39 -5.80
CA THR A 245 9.62 -23.35 -6.11
C THR A 245 9.65 -22.25 -5.07
N PHE A 246 8.47 -21.80 -4.61
CA PHE A 246 8.40 -20.76 -3.59
C PHE A 246 8.82 -21.27 -2.20
N LEU A 247 8.51 -22.51 -1.83
CA LEU A 247 9.04 -23.13 -0.61
C LEU A 247 10.57 -23.21 -0.64
N ASN A 248 11.16 -23.60 -1.76
CA ASN A 248 12.62 -23.65 -1.93
C ASN A 248 13.25 -22.27 -1.77
N TYR A 249 12.66 -21.23 -2.37
CA TYR A 249 13.06 -19.83 -2.15
C TYR A 249 13.06 -19.49 -0.65
N LEU A 250 11.95 -19.77 0.03
CA LEU A 250 11.78 -19.45 1.45
C LEU A 250 12.81 -20.17 2.33
N ILE A 251 13.10 -21.45 2.05
CA ILE A 251 14.10 -22.24 2.78
C ILE A 251 15.48 -21.60 2.66
N ILE A 252 15.88 -21.15 1.47
CA ILE A 252 17.17 -20.45 1.31
C ILE A 252 17.19 -19.15 2.11
N GLU A 253 16.15 -18.32 2.01
CA GLU A 253 16.07 -17.07 2.76
C GLU A 253 16.13 -17.30 4.28
N MET A 254 15.50 -18.36 4.80
CA MET A 254 15.63 -18.74 6.22
C MET A 254 17.06 -19.15 6.58
N LYS A 255 17.74 -19.89 5.71
CA LYS A 255 19.13 -20.26 5.93
C LYS A 255 20.06 -19.04 5.85
N LYS A 256 19.78 -18.05 5.00
CA LYS A 256 20.47 -16.74 5.02
C LYS A 256 20.28 -16.01 6.34
N MET A 257 19.14 -16.18 7.01
CA MET A 257 18.86 -15.69 8.37
C MET A 257 19.53 -16.51 9.48
N ARG A 258 20.39 -17.48 9.15
CA ARG A 258 20.99 -18.44 10.09
C ARG A 258 19.94 -19.20 10.92
N ALA A 259 18.78 -19.44 10.34
CA ALA A 259 17.71 -20.14 11.02
C ALA A 259 17.96 -21.65 11.09
N LYS A 260 17.45 -22.28 12.14
CA LYS A 260 17.23 -23.74 12.17
C LYS A 260 15.96 -24.06 11.38
N VAL A 261 16.07 -24.92 10.37
CA VAL A 261 14.96 -25.27 9.48
C VAL A 261 14.65 -26.75 9.61
N TYR A 262 13.40 -27.06 9.93
CA TYR A 262 12.83 -28.39 10.03
C TYR A 262 11.82 -28.59 8.90
N ILE A 263 11.86 -29.73 8.22
CA ILE A 263 11.03 -30.01 7.05
C ILE A 263 10.21 -31.29 7.28
N CYS A 264 8.90 -31.19 7.12
CA CYS A 264 7.98 -32.31 7.06
C CYS A 264 7.46 -32.45 5.61
N ASP A 265 7.77 -33.56 4.95
CA ASP A 265 7.31 -33.85 3.59
C ASP A 265 6.70 -35.27 3.51
N PRO A 266 5.40 -35.42 3.80
CA PRO A 266 4.69 -36.70 3.74
C PRO A 266 4.56 -37.26 2.32
N LYS A 267 4.78 -36.44 1.27
CA LYS A 267 4.69 -36.87 -0.12
C LYS A 267 5.98 -37.49 -0.66
N ARG A 268 7.09 -37.41 0.09
CA ARG A 268 8.42 -37.82 -0.40
C ARG A 268 8.75 -37.15 -1.75
N SER A 269 8.51 -35.84 -1.82
CA SER A 269 8.80 -35.00 -2.97
C SER A 269 10.30 -34.66 -3.04
N ASP A 270 10.69 -33.78 -3.97
CA ASP A 270 12.05 -33.27 -4.06
C ASP A 270 12.55 -32.64 -2.74
N LEU A 271 11.65 -32.07 -1.91
CA LEU A 271 11.99 -31.56 -0.58
C LEU A 271 12.52 -32.65 0.36
N SER A 272 11.96 -33.86 0.30
CA SER A 272 12.46 -35.00 1.08
C SER A 272 13.90 -35.39 0.74
N SER A 273 14.39 -35.05 -0.46
CA SER A 273 15.77 -35.35 -0.86
C SER A 273 16.81 -34.59 -0.03
N ILE A 274 16.43 -33.45 0.58
CA ILE A 274 17.27 -32.66 1.50
C ILE A 274 17.71 -33.51 2.70
N GLN A 275 16.93 -34.54 3.08
CA GLN A 275 17.27 -35.48 4.15
C GLN A 275 18.63 -36.18 3.93
N HIS A 276 19.09 -36.35 2.68
CA HIS A 276 20.42 -36.95 2.42
C HIS A 276 21.58 -36.07 2.87
N PHE A 277 21.36 -34.76 3.00
CA PHE A 277 22.37 -33.79 3.38
C PHE A 277 22.23 -33.33 4.82
N TRP A 278 20.99 -33.10 5.28
CA TRP A 278 20.71 -32.63 6.63
C TRP A 278 20.41 -33.75 7.62
N GLY A 279 20.12 -34.97 7.15
CA GLY A 279 19.80 -36.08 8.03
C GLY A 279 18.35 -36.10 8.51
N LYS A 280 18.01 -37.16 9.25
CA LYS A 280 16.65 -37.42 9.75
C LYS A 280 16.28 -36.53 10.95
N GLU A 281 17.25 -35.83 11.53
CA GLU A 281 17.00 -34.86 12.60
C GLU A 281 16.33 -33.57 12.12
N TYR A 282 16.45 -33.21 10.84
CA TYR A 282 15.86 -31.99 10.29
C TYR A 282 14.77 -32.26 9.25
N VAL A 283 14.80 -33.41 8.57
CA VAL A 283 13.84 -33.73 7.50
C VAL A 283 13.12 -35.04 7.79
N ALA A 284 11.79 -35.02 7.74
CA ALA A 284 10.94 -36.17 8.02
C ALA A 284 9.86 -36.36 6.95
N SER A 285 9.73 -37.59 6.43
CA SER A 285 8.66 -37.96 5.49
C SER A 285 7.71 -39.03 6.01
N GLU A 286 8.11 -39.80 7.01
CA GLU A 286 7.26 -40.82 7.61
C GLU A 286 6.42 -40.22 8.73
N THR A 287 5.17 -40.69 8.87
CA THR A 287 4.18 -40.12 9.79
C THR A 287 4.68 -40.04 11.23
N ASN A 288 5.32 -41.10 11.73
CA ASN A 288 5.91 -41.13 13.08
C ASN A 288 7.08 -40.16 13.23
N ASN A 289 7.91 -40.01 12.20
CA ASN A 289 9.05 -39.09 12.23
C ASN A 289 8.58 -37.64 12.13
N ILE A 290 7.50 -37.36 11.39
CA ILE A 290 6.85 -36.04 11.35
C ILE A 290 6.29 -35.69 12.74
N ALA A 291 5.57 -36.62 13.38
CA ALA A 291 5.06 -36.41 14.73
C ALA A 291 6.20 -36.16 15.74
N ARG A 292 7.30 -36.91 15.65
CA ARG A 292 8.52 -36.68 16.43
C ARG A 292 9.10 -35.28 16.19
N LEU A 293 9.31 -34.91 14.92
CA LEU A 293 9.93 -33.63 14.56
C LEU A 293 9.12 -32.43 15.07
N THR A 294 7.79 -32.49 14.91
CA THR A 294 6.90 -31.43 15.42
C THR A 294 6.92 -31.34 16.95
N ARG A 295 7.07 -32.48 17.65
CA ARG A 295 7.25 -32.51 19.10
C ARG A 295 8.59 -31.88 19.51
N GLU A 296 9.69 -32.23 18.85
CA GLU A 296 11.02 -31.69 19.13
C GLU A 296 11.08 -30.17 18.92
N VAL A 297 10.44 -29.64 17.87
CA VAL A 297 10.34 -28.19 17.64
C VAL A 297 9.53 -27.50 18.74
N LYS A 298 8.41 -28.10 19.16
CA LYS A 298 7.62 -27.59 20.28
C LYS A 298 8.44 -27.59 21.57
N GLU A 299 9.18 -28.64 21.86
CA GLU A 299 10.00 -28.74 23.07
C GLU A 299 11.07 -27.66 23.11
N GLN A 300 11.75 -27.38 21.99
CA GLN A 300 12.69 -26.24 21.88
C GLN A 300 12.00 -24.89 22.13
N MET A 301 10.77 -24.70 21.66
CA MET A 301 9.99 -23.49 21.96
C MET A 301 9.74 -23.36 23.47
N MET A 302 9.34 -24.46 24.12
CA MET A 302 9.05 -24.47 25.56
C MET A 302 10.31 -24.25 26.40
N GLU A 303 11.45 -24.81 25.98
CA GLU A 303 12.74 -24.57 26.63
C GLU A 303 13.13 -23.09 26.55
N ARG A 304 12.94 -22.45 25.39
CA ARG A 304 13.16 -21.00 25.24
C ARG A 304 12.26 -20.19 26.16
N PHE A 305 10.99 -20.57 26.32
CA PHE A 305 10.08 -19.93 27.27
C PHE A 305 10.58 -20.07 28.72
N ALA A 306 11.01 -21.27 29.13
CA ALA A 306 11.53 -21.51 30.47
C ALA A 306 12.77 -20.63 30.75
N ILE A 307 13.70 -20.56 29.80
CA ILE A 307 14.96 -19.82 29.95
C ILE A 307 14.76 -18.31 29.90
N CYS A 308 13.90 -17.81 29.00
CA CYS A 308 13.80 -16.37 28.72
C CYS A 308 12.65 -15.69 29.45
N LYS A 309 11.52 -16.37 29.67
CA LYS A 309 10.29 -15.77 30.21
C LYS A 309 10.00 -16.20 31.65
N GLU A 310 10.28 -17.45 32.00
CA GLU A 310 9.98 -17.97 33.34
C GLU A 310 11.14 -17.74 34.31
N ASN A 311 12.37 -17.55 33.81
CA ASN A 311 13.51 -17.17 34.63
C ASN A 311 13.51 -15.65 34.92
N PRO A 312 13.34 -15.22 36.19
CA PRO A 312 13.31 -13.80 36.55
C PRO A 312 14.58 -13.02 36.22
N GLU A 313 15.74 -13.69 36.14
CA GLU A 313 17.03 -13.05 35.83
C GLU A 313 17.14 -12.65 34.36
N ASN A 314 16.52 -13.42 33.47
CA ASN A 314 16.55 -13.19 32.02
C ASN A 314 15.32 -12.44 31.51
N PHE A 315 14.23 -12.41 32.28
CA PHE A 315 12.96 -11.86 31.82
C PHE A 315 13.03 -10.36 31.51
N VAL A 316 12.72 -10.01 30.26
CA VAL A 316 12.52 -8.63 29.82
C VAL A 316 11.09 -8.45 29.32
N TYR A 317 10.36 -7.52 29.93
CA TYR A 317 8.98 -7.23 29.54
C TYR A 317 8.90 -6.70 28.10
N GLY A 318 8.06 -7.32 27.28
CA GLY A 318 7.89 -6.95 25.87
C GLY A 318 9.00 -7.43 24.93
N ALA A 319 10.05 -8.09 25.44
CA ALA A 319 11.12 -8.63 24.62
C ALA A 319 10.65 -9.84 23.78
N SER A 320 11.22 -9.91 22.59
CA SER A 320 11.07 -10.97 21.59
C SER A 320 12.37 -11.74 21.41
N TYR A 321 12.33 -12.81 20.61
CA TYR A 321 13.50 -13.63 20.30
C TYR A 321 14.69 -12.84 19.75
N VAL A 322 14.44 -11.73 19.04
CA VAL A 322 15.49 -10.83 18.52
C VAL A 322 16.23 -10.16 19.67
N ASP A 323 15.49 -9.69 20.68
CA ASP A 323 16.05 -9.02 21.85
C ASP A 323 16.84 -10.00 22.74
N TYR A 324 16.39 -11.26 22.79
CA TYR A 324 17.11 -12.35 23.46
C TYR A 324 18.29 -12.91 22.65
N GLY A 325 18.53 -12.45 21.41
CA GLY A 325 19.60 -12.95 20.55
C GLY A 325 19.44 -14.41 20.14
N LEU A 326 18.21 -14.92 20.12
CA LEU A 326 17.92 -16.30 19.74
C LEU A 326 17.92 -16.44 18.22
N GLU A 327 18.47 -17.53 17.72
CA GLU A 327 18.31 -17.90 16.30
C GLU A 327 16.85 -18.26 16.01
N PRO A 328 16.28 -17.88 14.86
CA PRO A 328 14.92 -18.29 14.51
C PRO A 328 14.84 -19.79 14.17
N ILE A 329 13.71 -20.41 14.47
CA ILE A 329 13.38 -21.79 14.11
C ILE A 329 12.19 -21.77 13.15
N PHE A 330 12.30 -22.42 12.00
CA PHE A 330 11.20 -22.60 11.05
C PHE A 330 10.84 -24.07 10.92
N LEU A 331 9.56 -24.39 11.08
CA LEU A 331 8.98 -25.68 10.73
C LEU A 331 8.20 -25.55 9.42
N VAL A 332 8.75 -26.12 8.36
CA VAL A 332 8.16 -26.16 7.02
C VAL A 332 7.43 -27.48 6.85
N PHE A 333 6.12 -27.44 6.68
CA PHE A 333 5.29 -28.60 6.44
C PHE A 333 4.75 -28.57 5.02
N ASP A 334 5.32 -29.39 4.12
CA ASP A 334 4.77 -29.54 2.79
C ASP A 334 3.57 -30.48 2.77
N GLU A 335 2.51 -30.07 2.09
CA GLU A 335 1.27 -30.82 1.93
C GLU A 335 0.70 -31.48 3.20
N LEU A 336 0.09 -30.67 4.07
CA LEU A 336 -0.60 -31.20 5.26
C LEU A 336 -1.72 -32.21 4.92
N GLY A 337 -2.38 -32.06 3.76
CA GLY A 337 -3.44 -32.98 3.33
C GLY A 337 -2.94 -34.41 3.08
N ALA A 338 -1.71 -34.59 2.60
CA ALA A 338 -1.12 -35.90 2.40
C ALA A 338 -0.76 -36.56 3.75
N PHE A 339 -0.28 -35.77 4.71
CA PHE A 339 -0.08 -36.26 6.07
C PHE A 339 -1.40 -36.72 6.70
N ARG A 340 -2.48 -35.95 6.55
CA ARG A 340 -3.81 -36.34 7.04
C ARG A 340 -4.28 -37.68 6.47
N ALA A 341 -4.05 -37.91 5.17
CA ALA A 341 -4.44 -39.14 4.51
C ALA A 341 -3.60 -40.35 4.94
N GLY A 342 -2.31 -40.15 5.24
CA GLY A 342 -1.39 -41.24 5.59
C GLY A 342 -1.23 -41.52 7.09
N ALA A 343 -1.49 -40.56 7.96
CA ALA A 343 -1.28 -40.68 9.40
C ALA A 343 -2.43 -41.40 10.12
N ASP A 344 -2.09 -42.20 11.13
CA ASP A 344 -3.07 -42.72 12.06
C ASP A 344 -3.67 -41.60 12.91
N LYS A 345 -4.84 -41.85 13.51
CA LYS A 345 -5.60 -40.84 14.27
C LYS A 345 -4.79 -40.23 15.42
N LYS A 346 -3.94 -41.02 16.08
CA LYS A 346 -3.16 -40.57 17.24
C LYS A 346 -2.03 -39.65 16.77
N SER A 347 -1.21 -40.10 15.81
CA SER A 347 -0.10 -39.29 15.29
C SER A 347 -0.58 -37.99 14.65
N PHE A 348 -1.71 -38.02 13.94
CA PHE A 348 -2.32 -36.81 13.39
C PHE A 348 -2.76 -35.85 14.49
N ALA A 349 -3.51 -36.33 15.48
CA ALA A 349 -4.01 -35.49 16.58
C ALA A 349 -2.87 -34.86 17.38
N GLU A 350 -1.82 -35.64 17.66
CA GLU A 350 -0.61 -35.14 18.32
C GLU A 350 0.07 -34.05 17.50
N THR A 351 0.33 -34.30 16.21
CA THR A 351 1.00 -33.35 15.32
C THR A 351 0.22 -32.04 15.23
N MET A 352 -1.10 -32.12 15.05
CA MET A 352 -1.95 -30.93 15.01
C MET A 352 -1.96 -30.18 16.34
N SER A 353 -1.98 -30.89 17.49
CA SER A 353 -1.89 -30.24 18.80
C SER A 353 -0.57 -29.49 18.98
N ASN A 354 0.55 -30.09 18.54
CA ASN A 354 1.86 -29.45 18.61
C ASN A 354 1.93 -28.22 17.69
N LEU A 355 1.43 -28.34 16.45
CA LEU A 355 1.36 -27.23 15.51
C LEU A 355 0.53 -26.07 16.06
N THR A 356 -0.65 -26.34 16.63
CA THR A 356 -1.51 -25.32 17.24
C THR A 356 -0.79 -24.59 18.36
N GLU A 357 -0.09 -25.30 19.25
CA GLU A 357 0.64 -24.66 20.34
C GLU A 357 1.79 -23.77 19.83
N ILE A 358 2.52 -24.23 18.82
CA ILE A 358 3.57 -23.43 18.17
C ILE A 358 2.97 -22.19 17.51
N VAL A 359 1.85 -22.32 16.80
CA VAL A 359 1.21 -21.18 16.11
C VAL A 359 0.69 -20.13 17.11
N LEU A 360 0.22 -20.56 18.27
CA LEU A 360 -0.31 -19.64 19.29
C LEU A 360 0.78 -18.93 20.11
N LYS A 361 1.93 -19.59 20.35
CA LYS A 361 2.96 -19.09 21.29
C LYS A 361 4.31 -18.79 20.64
N GLY A 362 4.60 -19.36 19.48
CA GLY A 362 5.95 -19.42 18.90
C GLY A 362 6.56 -18.08 18.53
N ARG A 363 5.73 -17.09 18.17
CA ARG A 363 6.16 -15.74 17.78
C ARG A 363 7.16 -15.11 18.75
N GLU A 364 6.89 -15.17 20.06
CA GLU A 364 7.75 -14.52 21.06
C GLU A 364 9.13 -15.18 21.13
N MET A 365 9.20 -16.50 20.97
CA MET A 365 10.41 -17.30 21.07
C MET A 365 11.08 -17.58 19.71
N GLY A 366 10.60 -16.94 18.64
CA GLY A 366 11.19 -17.05 17.31
C GLY A 366 10.99 -18.41 16.67
N VAL A 367 9.87 -19.07 16.96
CA VAL A 367 9.49 -20.37 16.39
C VAL A 367 8.31 -20.18 15.46
N PHE A 368 8.54 -20.45 14.18
CA PHE A 368 7.65 -20.11 13.07
C PHE A 368 7.22 -21.37 12.31
N VAL A 369 6.06 -21.30 11.67
CA VAL A 369 5.45 -22.44 10.97
C VAL A 369 5.02 -22.01 9.58
N ILE A 370 5.34 -22.84 8.61
CA ILE A 370 4.94 -22.67 7.22
C ILE A 370 4.19 -23.92 6.81
N LEU A 371 2.90 -23.78 6.54
CA LEU A 371 2.03 -24.87 6.13
C LEU A 371 1.73 -24.74 4.64
N SER A 372 2.05 -25.76 3.87
CA SER A 372 1.66 -25.88 2.47
C SER A 372 0.54 -26.89 2.32
N THR A 373 -0.39 -26.62 1.40
CA THR A 373 -1.49 -27.54 1.06
C THR A 373 -2.00 -27.32 -0.36
N GLN A 374 -2.46 -28.39 -1.01
CA GLN A 374 -3.27 -28.28 -2.23
C GLN A 374 -4.75 -28.04 -1.92
N GLN A 375 -5.22 -28.53 -0.77
CA GLN A 375 -6.62 -28.47 -0.37
C GLN A 375 -6.75 -27.75 0.98
N PRO A 376 -7.09 -26.44 0.98
CA PRO A 376 -7.16 -25.61 2.18
C PRO A 376 -8.45 -25.80 3.00
N ASN A 377 -9.06 -26.99 2.95
CA ASN A 377 -10.32 -27.27 3.63
C ASN A 377 -10.15 -27.41 5.16
N ALA A 378 -11.25 -27.24 5.89
CA ALA A 378 -11.28 -27.29 7.36
C ALA A 378 -10.84 -28.65 7.95
N SER A 379 -10.97 -29.73 7.17
CA SER A 379 -10.54 -31.08 7.59
C SER A 379 -9.02 -31.25 7.60
N ASN A 380 -8.31 -30.55 6.70
CA ASN A 380 -6.86 -30.59 6.64
C ASN A 380 -6.28 -29.52 7.57
N ILE A 381 -6.81 -28.30 7.50
CA ILE A 381 -6.37 -27.16 8.31
C ILE A 381 -7.58 -26.65 9.11
N PRO A 382 -7.66 -26.96 10.42
CA PRO A 382 -8.72 -26.46 11.27
C PRO A 382 -8.81 -24.92 11.21
N THR A 383 -10.02 -24.38 11.24
CA THR A 383 -10.27 -22.93 11.15
C THR A 383 -9.49 -22.14 12.19
N GLU A 384 -9.44 -22.62 13.44
CA GLU A 384 -8.66 -22.00 14.52
C GLU A 384 -7.17 -21.86 14.19
N LEU A 385 -6.58 -22.90 13.59
CA LEU A 385 -5.19 -22.85 13.17
C LEU A 385 -5.02 -21.85 12.03
N ARG A 386 -5.88 -21.92 11.01
CA ARG A 386 -5.85 -21.03 9.84
C ARG A 386 -5.99 -19.56 10.21
N ASP A 387 -6.84 -19.24 11.19
CA ASP A 387 -7.10 -17.86 11.60
C ASP A 387 -5.87 -17.21 12.26
N ASN A 388 -4.96 -18.02 12.81
CA ASN A 388 -3.68 -17.57 13.36
C ASN A 388 -2.53 -17.56 12.32
N LEU A 389 -2.78 -17.98 11.07
CA LEU A 389 -1.81 -17.88 9.97
C LEU A 389 -1.90 -16.49 9.33
N SER A 390 -1.05 -15.60 9.83
CA SER A 390 -0.99 -14.17 9.48
C SER A 390 -0.53 -13.85 8.05
N VAL A 391 0.15 -14.81 7.40
CA VAL A 391 0.47 -14.74 5.97
C VAL A 391 -0.30 -15.82 5.26
N ARG A 392 -1.11 -15.46 4.28
CA ARG A 392 -1.87 -16.43 3.47
C ARG A 392 -1.58 -16.18 2.01
N ILE A 393 -1.17 -17.21 1.29
CA ILE A 393 -0.81 -17.14 -0.13
C ILE A 393 -1.56 -18.25 -0.85
N ALA A 394 -2.19 -17.93 -1.97
CA ALA A 394 -2.89 -18.87 -2.84
C ALA A 394 -2.31 -18.77 -4.25
N LEU A 395 -1.59 -19.81 -4.70
CA LEU A 395 -0.89 -19.83 -5.99
C LEU A 395 -1.64 -20.62 -7.07
N GLY A 396 -1.62 -20.04 -8.27
CA GLY A 396 -2.30 -20.56 -9.46
C GLY A 396 -3.80 -20.33 -9.44
N ASN A 397 -4.47 -20.70 -10.54
CA ASN A 397 -5.90 -20.46 -10.71
C ASN A 397 -6.73 -21.46 -9.89
N MET A 398 -7.14 -21.04 -8.68
CA MET A 398 -8.00 -21.84 -7.81
C MET A 398 -9.48 -21.52 -8.04
N SER A 399 -10.38 -22.40 -7.58
CA SER A 399 -11.81 -22.09 -7.57
C SER A 399 -12.12 -20.98 -6.54
N ASN A 400 -13.20 -20.23 -6.75
CA ASN A 400 -13.65 -19.20 -5.79
C ASN A 400 -13.85 -19.76 -4.38
N GLU A 401 -14.34 -21.00 -4.28
CA GLU A 401 -14.51 -21.69 -3.00
C GLU A 401 -13.16 -21.97 -2.32
N ALA A 402 -12.16 -22.41 -3.08
CA ALA A 402 -10.84 -22.64 -2.54
C ALA A 402 -10.14 -21.33 -2.11
N TYR A 403 -10.34 -20.23 -2.84
CA TYR A 403 -9.90 -18.90 -2.38
C TYR A 403 -10.60 -18.48 -1.09
N ARG A 404 -11.92 -18.71 -0.98
CA ARG A 404 -12.67 -18.43 0.25
C ARG A 404 -12.16 -19.24 1.43
N MET A 405 -11.78 -20.49 1.21
CA MET A 405 -11.16 -21.32 2.23
C MET A 405 -9.78 -20.81 2.68
N VAL A 406 -9.03 -20.09 1.84
CA VAL A 406 -7.71 -19.54 2.24
C VAL A 406 -7.88 -18.19 2.94
N PHE A 407 -8.65 -17.29 2.34
CA PHE A 407 -8.68 -15.88 2.72
C PHE A 407 -9.94 -15.46 3.49
N GLY A 408 -10.96 -16.32 3.60
CA GLY A 408 -12.25 -16.00 4.20
C GLY A 408 -13.24 -15.44 3.19
N GLU A 409 -14.13 -14.55 3.63
CA GLU A 409 -15.17 -13.98 2.77
C GLU A 409 -14.57 -13.10 1.68
N LEU A 410 -14.69 -13.56 0.43
CA LEU A 410 -14.17 -12.88 -0.75
C LEU A 410 -15.19 -12.81 -1.88
N GLU A 411 -15.14 -11.70 -2.60
CA GLU A 411 -15.84 -11.50 -3.87
C GLU A 411 -14.91 -10.88 -4.92
N GLY A 412 -14.93 -11.46 -6.12
CA GLY A 412 -14.36 -10.86 -7.33
C GLY A 412 -12.84 -10.92 -7.45
N LEU A 413 -12.19 -12.03 -7.05
CA LEU A 413 -10.80 -12.26 -7.45
C LEU A 413 -10.74 -12.64 -8.94
N GLU A 414 -9.82 -12.02 -9.68
CA GLU A 414 -9.60 -12.28 -11.10
C GLU A 414 -8.85 -13.60 -11.32
N THR A 415 -9.01 -14.20 -12.51
CA THR A 415 -8.26 -15.40 -12.86
C THR A 415 -6.79 -15.08 -13.06
N VAL A 416 -5.92 -15.86 -12.42
CA VAL A 416 -4.47 -15.72 -12.54
C VAL A 416 -3.91 -16.74 -13.52
N SER A 417 -2.86 -16.36 -14.24
CA SER A 417 -2.16 -17.24 -15.19
C SER A 417 -0.65 -17.08 -15.03
N GLY A 418 0.08 -18.19 -15.09
CA GLY A 418 1.52 -18.24 -14.88
C GLY A 418 1.93 -19.03 -13.65
N GLN A 419 3.19 -19.47 -13.63
CA GLN A 419 3.77 -20.19 -12.50
C GLN A 419 4.28 -19.21 -11.44
N GLY A 420 3.93 -19.45 -10.18
CA GLY A 420 4.25 -18.56 -9.07
C GLY A 420 3.42 -17.29 -9.03
N THR A 421 2.32 -17.22 -9.79
CA THR A 421 1.36 -16.10 -9.73
C THR A 421 0.17 -16.47 -8.87
N GLY A 422 -0.36 -15.53 -8.11
CA GLY A 422 -1.50 -15.79 -7.23
C GLY A 422 -1.91 -14.59 -6.42
N TYR A 423 -2.44 -14.85 -5.23
CA TYR A 423 -2.87 -13.83 -4.29
C TYR A 423 -2.17 -14.00 -2.94
N ILE A 424 -1.97 -12.89 -2.24
CA ILE A 424 -1.43 -12.83 -0.89
C ILE A 424 -2.29 -11.94 0.01
N PHE A 425 -2.43 -12.35 1.26
CA PHE A 425 -2.96 -11.54 2.34
C PHE A 425 -1.95 -11.51 3.50
N LEU A 426 -1.70 -10.31 4.01
CA LEU A 426 -0.80 -10.06 5.12
C LEU A 426 -1.53 -9.30 6.22
N ASP A 427 -1.64 -9.92 7.39
CA ASP A 427 -2.28 -9.31 8.54
C ASP A 427 -1.50 -8.06 9.01
N GLY A 428 -2.23 -7.09 9.55
CA GLY A 428 -1.66 -5.86 10.10
C GLY A 428 -1.25 -4.79 9.09
N LEU A 429 -1.42 -5.02 7.77
CA LEU A 429 -1.17 -4.00 6.73
C LEU A 429 -2.42 -3.17 6.36
N GLY A 430 -3.56 -3.41 7.02
CA GLY A 430 -4.81 -2.70 6.74
C GLY A 430 -5.37 -2.99 5.34
N TRP A 431 -5.09 -4.18 4.80
CA TRP A 431 -5.63 -4.64 3.53
C TRP A 431 -7.05 -5.14 3.75
N SER A 432 -7.98 -4.69 2.91
CA SER A 432 -9.36 -5.16 2.92
C SER A 432 -9.58 -6.40 2.06
N LYS A 433 -8.67 -6.67 1.12
CA LYS A 433 -8.72 -7.81 0.20
C LYS A 433 -7.31 -8.36 -0.06
N PRO A 434 -7.17 -9.64 -0.43
CA PRO A 434 -5.93 -10.20 -0.93
C PRO A 434 -5.46 -9.46 -2.17
N LYS A 435 -4.14 -9.40 -2.35
CA LYS A 435 -3.49 -8.69 -3.45
C LYS A 435 -2.80 -9.65 -4.38
N TYR A 436 -2.74 -9.29 -5.66
CA TYR A 436 -1.98 -10.05 -6.63
C TYR A 436 -0.51 -10.14 -6.21
N LEU A 437 0.09 -11.31 -6.39
CA LEU A 437 1.48 -11.59 -6.09
C LEU A 437 2.10 -12.45 -7.19
N GLU A 438 3.28 -12.04 -7.66
CA GLU A 438 4.23 -12.93 -8.31
C GLU A 438 5.32 -13.29 -7.31
N THR A 439 5.40 -14.56 -6.93
CA THR A 439 6.42 -15.05 -6.01
C THR A 439 7.79 -15.06 -6.69
N PRO A 440 8.89 -14.96 -5.91
CA PRO A 440 10.22 -15.13 -6.45
C PRO A 440 10.36 -16.42 -7.26
N PHE A 441 11.15 -16.36 -8.32
CA PHE A 441 11.38 -17.46 -9.25
C PHE A 441 12.80 -18.00 -9.11
N LEU A 442 12.92 -19.33 -9.09
CA LEU A 442 14.19 -20.02 -9.23
C LEU A 442 14.23 -20.62 -10.63
N ASP A 443 15.13 -20.13 -11.47
CA ASP A 443 15.40 -20.76 -12.75
C ASP A 443 16.35 -21.94 -12.54
N TYR A 444 15.81 -23.15 -12.42
CA TYR A 444 16.60 -24.36 -12.20
C TYR A 444 17.59 -24.70 -13.33
N LYS A 445 17.57 -23.98 -14.47
CA LYS A 445 18.62 -24.09 -15.50
C LYS A 445 19.90 -23.35 -15.11
N GLU A 446 19.76 -22.26 -14.38
CA GLU A 446 20.88 -21.37 -13.98
C GLU A 446 21.18 -21.48 -12.48
N PHE A 447 20.22 -21.95 -11.69
CA PHE A 447 20.27 -21.98 -10.24
C PHE A 447 20.23 -23.43 -9.71
N ASP A 448 21.33 -23.86 -9.10
CA ASP A 448 21.41 -25.13 -8.37
C ASP A 448 21.01 -24.91 -6.91
N PHE A 449 19.76 -25.29 -6.59
CA PHE A 449 19.20 -25.18 -5.26
C PHE A 449 20.00 -25.95 -4.19
N ILE A 450 20.48 -27.15 -4.50
CA ILE A 450 21.20 -27.99 -3.53
C ILE A 450 22.60 -27.44 -3.29
N ALA A 451 23.28 -26.99 -4.35
CA ALA A 451 24.58 -26.33 -4.20
C ALA A 451 24.46 -25.04 -3.37
N GLU A 452 23.43 -24.23 -3.62
CA GLU A 452 23.21 -23.00 -2.85
C GLU A 452 22.95 -23.31 -1.36
N LEU A 453 22.06 -24.28 -1.08
CA LEU A 453 21.72 -24.67 0.29
C LEU A 453 22.96 -25.15 1.09
N LYS A 454 23.90 -25.81 0.43
CA LYS A 454 25.15 -26.29 1.04
C LYS A 454 26.06 -25.17 1.51
N TYR A 455 26.06 -24.00 0.86
CA TYR A 455 26.86 -22.87 1.33
C TYR A 455 26.35 -22.28 2.66
N TYR A 456 25.07 -22.47 2.95
CA TYR A 456 24.43 -21.99 4.19
C TYR A 456 24.24 -23.07 5.25
N SER A 457 24.64 -24.32 4.96
CA SER A 457 24.35 -25.48 5.81
C SER A 457 25.09 -25.43 7.12
#